data_AF-A0A103EI96-F1
#
_entry.id   AF-A0A103EI96-F1
#
_cell.length_a   1.000
_cell.length_b   1.000
_cell.length_c   1.000
_cell.angle_alpha   90.00
_cell.angle_beta   90.00
_cell.angle_gamma   90.00
#
_symmetry.space_group_name_H-M   'P 1'
#
loop_
_entity.id
_entity.type
_entity.pdbx_description
1 polymer ?
#
loop_
_entity_poly.entity_id
_entity_poly.type
_entity_poly.pdbx_seq_one_letter_code
_entity_poly.pdbx_strand_id
1 'polypeptide(L)'
;MLFVSCVLSACGGEDGGSTTKFVAQQTTQGGASSGTAAGSGTSSGSTGSASGSSSGSSTSSGSSATTPPAGTAAASILASTLPFFGVNGHYMQGGIYMSMPLNSQAMHVTDLGMRFFRQDVYIPEHIDLLVDKVMPALGTNVTVLPMISAYPYDDPSLHGAQPTEQSAYAYAYRVAAYAARRLDGIPVVEFGNEFDTDWHNAPVKGDGLNPSDFDNTTFPIWRGALRGSLDGWRSVDTQRKTILMANASTGWLNFGFLDALMSGTQPDGSTGHPKISPDAIQWHWYSNGGDFEHAYAKTGGIYNVLDRLKKTYNLPIVFTEVGVDPDNTDEQANAYIQKTIPELVAAKSQYNLIGFAWYEMYDNPNSRGPFGLITGDGTTKQRYLMLRSTVAAAKQGH
;
A
#
# COMPACT_ATOMS: atom_id res chain seq x y z
N MET A 1 -17.17 -2.56 -32.36
CA MET A 1 -16.26 -3.16 -31.36
C MET A 1 -16.91 -2.97 -30.00
N LEU A 2 -17.25 -4.06 -29.32
CA LEU A 2 -17.81 -4.01 -27.97
C LEU A 2 -16.65 -4.23 -27.00
N PHE A 3 -16.20 -3.19 -26.30
CA PHE A 3 -15.23 -3.35 -25.23
C PHE A 3 -15.99 -3.64 -23.94
N VAL A 4 -15.78 -4.84 -23.40
CA VAL A 4 -16.32 -5.24 -22.09
C VAL A 4 -15.55 -4.48 -21.02
N SER A 5 -16.28 -3.82 -20.13
CA SER A 5 -15.70 -3.06 -19.01
C SER A 5 -15.33 -4.02 -17.89
N CYS A 6 -14.03 -4.19 -17.65
CA CYS A 6 -13.49 -4.87 -16.47
C CYS A 6 -12.57 -3.90 -15.71
N VAL A 7 -13.14 -3.17 -14.75
CA VAL A 7 -12.35 -2.55 -13.68
C VAL A 7 -12.29 -3.55 -12.54
N LEU A 8 -11.35 -4.50 -12.66
CA LEU A 8 -10.94 -5.37 -11.56
C LEU A 8 -9.75 -4.72 -10.87
N SER A 9 -10.00 -4.04 -9.74
CA SER A 9 -8.94 -3.83 -8.74
C SER A 9 -8.57 -5.20 -8.18
N ALA A 10 -7.29 -5.54 -8.28
CA ALA A 10 -6.73 -6.76 -7.68
C ALA A 10 -6.40 -6.49 -6.21
N CYS A 11 -6.69 -7.47 -5.34
CA CYS A 11 -6.43 -7.45 -3.89
C CYS A 11 -7.18 -6.34 -3.11
N GLY A 12 -7.25 -6.36 -1.78
CA GLY A 12 -6.92 -7.42 -0.82
C GLY A 12 -7.73 -7.34 0.49
N GLY A 13 -8.82 -6.56 0.52
CA GLY A 13 -9.72 -6.44 1.68
C GLY A 13 -10.77 -7.56 1.73
N GLU A 14 -11.00 -8.14 2.92
CA GLU A 14 -11.95 -9.25 3.12
C GLU A 14 -13.42 -8.82 2.98
N ASP A 15 -14.26 -9.75 2.54
CA ASP A 15 -15.63 -9.52 2.05
C ASP A 15 -16.70 -9.34 3.15
N GLY A 16 -17.58 -8.36 2.93
CA GLY A 16 -18.80 -8.08 3.70
C GLY A 16 -20.13 -8.49 3.02
N GLY A 17 -20.17 -9.59 2.25
CA GLY A 17 -21.41 -10.35 2.01
C GLY A 17 -22.18 -10.23 0.67
N SER A 18 -22.71 -11.38 0.26
CA SER A 18 -23.82 -11.64 -0.69
C SER A 18 -23.57 -11.47 -2.21
N THR A 19 -23.39 -12.62 -2.89
CA THR A 19 -23.36 -12.72 -4.36
C THR A 19 -24.76 -12.87 -4.97
N THR A 20 -25.07 -12.10 -6.03
CA THR A 20 -26.08 -12.49 -7.03
C THR A 20 -25.52 -12.37 -8.45
N LYS A 21 -25.44 -13.52 -9.15
CA LYS A 21 -25.06 -13.57 -10.57
C LYS A 21 -26.29 -13.28 -11.44
N PHE A 22 -26.16 -12.40 -12.44
CA PHE A 22 -27.19 -12.23 -13.47
C PHE A 22 -26.64 -12.43 -14.89
N VAL A 23 -27.49 -13.05 -15.71
CA VAL A 23 -27.19 -13.50 -17.08
C VAL A 23 -27.34 -12.34 -18.06
N ALA A 24 -26.41 -12.21 -19.01
CA ALA A 24 -26.49 -11.20 -20.05
C ALA A 24 -27.62 -11.51 -21.05
N GLN A 25 -28.45 -10.50 -21.35
CA GLN A 25 -29.39 -10.54 -22.47
C GLN A 25 -29.10 -9.35 -23.41
N GLN A 26 -28.89 -9.67 -24.68
CA GLN A 26 -28.37 -8.75 -25.69
C GLN A 26 -29.52 -8.08 -26.45
N THR A 27 -29.60 -6.75 -26.42
CA THR A 27 -30.49 -5.98 -27.32
C THR A 27 -29.76 -4.81 -27.97
N THR A 28 -30.11 -4.59 -29.23
CA THR A 28 -29.49 -3.61 -30.14
C THR A 28 -30.27 -2.31 -30.16
N GLN A 29 -29.58 -1.16 -30.11
CA GLN A 29 -29.83 -0.02 -31.01
C GLN A 29 -28.78 1.08 -30.83
N GLY A 30 -28.62 1.90 -31.86
CA GLY A 30 -27.87 3.16 -31.79
C GLY A 30 -28.37 4.13 -32.85
N GLY A 31 -28.03 5.41 -32.70
CA GLY A 31 -28.11 6.40 -33.77
C GLY A 31 -28.72 7.76 -33.39
N ALA A 32 -27.88 8.80 -33.48
CA ALA A 32 -28.22 10.21 -33.72
C ALA A 32 -29.03 10.99 -32.65
N SER A 33 -28.96 12.32 -32.52
CA SER A 33 -27.94 13.33 -32.90
C SER A 33 -28.32 14.71 -32.31
N SER A 34 -27.33 15.63 -32.22
CA SER A 34 -27.47 17.11 -32.35
C SER A 34 -28.44 17.92 -31.45
N GLY A 35 -27.94 18.99 -30.83
CA GLY A 35 -28.75 20.09 -30.28
C GLY A 35 -27.87 21.24 -29.74
N THR A 36 -28.18 22.50 -30.08
CA THR A 36 -27.24 23.64 -29.97
C THR A 36 -27.76 24.79 -29.09
N ALA A 37 -26.81 25.56 -28.53
CA ALA A 37 -26.85 27.01 -28.29
C ALA A 37 -27.56 27.63 -27.04
N ALA A 38 -26.71 28.27 -26.22
CA ALA A 38 -26.74 29.69 -25.81
C ALA A 38 -27.77 30.24 -24.78
N GLY A 39 -27.24 31.03 -23.83
CA GLY A 39 -27.94 31.97 -22.94
C GLY A 39 -26.94 32.72 -22.04
N SER A 40 -27.03 34.05 -21.91
CA SER A 40 -25.97 34.93 -21.38
C SER A 40 -26.46 36.01 -20.38
N GLY A 41 -25.55 36.52 -19.53
CA GLY A 41 -25.73 37.74 -18.70
C GLY A 41 -24.94 37.70 -17.37
N THR A 42 -23.83 38.44 -17.17
CA THR A 42 -23.71 39.84 -16.64
C THR A 42 -24.18 40.04 -15.19
N SER A 43 -23.52 40.69 -14.22
CA SER A 43 -22.15 41.24 -13.98
C SER A 43 -22.21 42.23 -12.78
N SER A 44 -21.05 42.51 -12.12
CA SER A 44 -20.79 43.52 -11.04
C SER A 44 -21.21 43.17 -9.59
N GLY A 45 -20.66 43.75 -8.51
CA GLY A 45 -19.53 44.71 -8.37
C GLY A 45 -19.30 45.28 -6.94
N SER A 46 -18.20 46.04 -6.73
CA SER A 46 -17.74 46.75 -5.49
C SER A 46 -17.30 45.84 -4.30
N THR A 47 -16.13 45.92 -3.62
CA THR A 47 -15.14 46.95 -3.18
C THR A 47 -15.35 47.49 -1.75
N GLY A 48 -14.36 47.27 -0.86
CA GLY A 48 -14.23 47.91 0.46
C GLY A 48 -12.93 47.49 1.16
N SER A 49 -12.15 48.45 1.68
CA SER A 49 -10.80 48.23 2.21
C SER A 49 -10.63 48.72 3.66
N ALA A 50 -9.59 48.17 4.32
CA ALA A 50 -8.63 48.86 5.22
C ALA A 50 -8.58 48.54 6.73
N SER A 51 -7.38 48.11 7.15
CA SER A 51 -6.57 48.50 8.33
C SER A 51 -7.00 48.23 9.78
N GLY A 52 -6.07 47.66 10.58
CA GLY A 52 -6.11 47.70 12.05
C GLY A 52 -5.12 46.78 12.79
N SER A 53 -3.94 47.30 13.13
CA SER A 53 -2.91 46.83 14.10
C SER A 53 -3.44 46.11 15.37
N SER A 54 -2.72 45.31 16.19
CA SER A 54 -1.38 44.67 16.24
C SER A 54 -1.17 44.10 17.67
N SER A 55 -0.06 43.38 17.91
CA SER A 55 0.53 42.98 19.22
C SER A 55 0.03 41.70 19.90
N GLY A 56 0.97 40.90 20.43
CA GLY A 56 0.71 39.62 21.11
C GLY A 56 1.80 38.56 20.90
N SER A 57 3.08 38.87 21.13
CA SER A 57 4.17 37.88 21.03
C SER A 57 4.27 37.00 22.27
N SER A 58 4.25 35.68 22.11
CA SER A 58 4.75 34.73 23.12
C SER A 58 5.71 33.73 22.48
N THR A 59 7.00 33.93 22.72
CA THR A 59 8.06 33.02 22.29
C THR A 59 8.10 31.77 23.18
N SER A 60 7.82 30.59 22.62
CA SER A 60 8.23 29.31 23.19
C SER A 60 9.33 28.68 22.32
N SER A 61 10.51 28.54 22.91
CA SER A 61 11.72 28.04 22.26
C SER A 61 11.93 26.54 22.50
N GLY A 62 12.39 25.83 21.46
CA GLY A 62 12.81 24.42 21.52
C GLY A 62 11.66 23.45 21.17
N SER A 63 11.83 22.48 20.27
CA SER A 63 13.08 21.87 19.79
C SER A 63 13.11 21.72 18.27
N SER A 64 14.21 22.14 17.64
CA SER A 64 14.52 21.73 16.27
C SER A 64 14.91 20.26 16.26
N ALA A 65 13.93 19.37 16.08
CA ALA A 65 14.20 18.00 15.69
C ALA A 65 14.96 18.04 14.36
N THR A 66 16.20 17.55 14.34
CA THR A 66 17.03 17.48 13.14
C THR A 66 16.37 16.55 12.13
N THR A 67 15.84 17.14 11.04
CA THR A 67 15.28 16.40 9.91
C THR A 67 16.35 15.43 9.35
N PRO A 68 16.08 14.11 9.26
CA PRO A 68 16.98 13.18 8.61
C PRO A 68 17.24 13.56 7.15
N PRO A 69 18.40 13.22 6.55
CA PRO A 69 18.71 13.62 5.18
C PRO A 69 17.77 12.94 4.18
N ALA A 70 17.13 13.74 3.31
CA ALA A 70 16.20 13.24 2.30
C ALA A 70 16.87 12.26 1.31
N GLY A 71 16.19 11.14 1.05
CA GLY A 71 16.53 10.19 -0.02
C GLY A 71 17.73 9.29 0.27
N THR A 72 18.94 9.74 -0.07
CA THR A 72 20.07 8.82 -0.32
C THR A 72 20.62 8.14 0.94
N ALA A 73 20.68 8.86 2.07
CA ALA A 73 21.16 8.27 3.33
C ALA A 73 20.14 7.28 3.91
N ALA A 74 18.85 7.63 3.89
CA ALA A 74 17.77 6.73 4.29
C ALA A 74 17.71 5.47 3.40
N ALA A 75 17.84 5.62 2.08
CA ALA A 75 17.91 4.50 1.14
C ALA A 75 19.10 3.57 1.41
N SER A 76 20.28 4.13 1.72
CA SER A 76 21.47 3.33 2.05
C SER A 76 21.35 2.58 3.37
N ILE A 77 20.68 3.15 4.37
CA ILE A 77 20.38 2.46 5.63
C ILE A 77 19.37 1.34 5.35
N LEU A 78 18.28 1.63 4.65
CA LEU A 78 17.24 0.65 4.32
C LEU A 78 17.71 -0.54 3.48
N ALA A 79 18.52 -0.29 2.46
CA ALA A 79 19.09 -1.34 1.63
C ALA A 79 20.04 -2.28 2.41
N SER A 80 20.49 -1.87 3.60
CA SER A 80 21.25 -2.71 4.53
C SER A 80 20.39 -3.47 5.54
N THR A 81 19.11 -3.09 5.72
CA THR A 81 18.24 -3.62 6.78
C THR A 81 17.07 -4.47 6.29
N LEU A 82 16.59 -4.30 5.05
CA LEU A 82 15.59 -5.18 4.43
C LEU A 82 16.22 -5.90 3.22
N PRO A 83 16.24 -7.24 3.18
CA PRO A 83 16.67 -7.98 1.99
C PRO A 83 15.83 -7.61 0.77
N PHE A 84 16.42 -7.54 -0.43
CA PHE A 84 15.69 -7.05 -1.60
C PHE A 84 14.51 -7.93 -2.05
N PHE A 85 14.61 -9.26 -1.86
CA PHE A 85 13.64 -10.24 -2.33
C PHE A 85 12.83 -10.81 -1.16
N GLY A 86 11.52 -10.63 -1.17
CA GLY A 86 10.59 -11.18 -0.17
C GLY A 86 9.30 -11.73 -0.78
N VAL A 87 8.41 -12.16 0.10
CA VAL A 87 7.11 -12.77 -0.23
C VAL A 87 6.10 -12.46 0.88
N ASN A 88 4.83 -12.36 0.51
CA ASN A 88 3.73 -12.17 1.45
C ASN A 88 3.33 -13.48 2.13
N GLY A 89 2.87 -13.35 3.36
CA GLY A 89 2.05 -14.37 3.97
C GLY A 89 1.08 -13.85 5.02
N HIS A 90 0.12 -14.71 5.33
CA HIS A 90 -1.12 -14.34 6.01
C HIS A 90 -1.42 -15.24 7.21
N TYR A 91 -0.43 -15.43 8.10
CA TYR A 91 -0.53 -16.26 9.30
C TYR A 91 -1.73 -15.89 10.18
N MET A 92 -2.01 -14.59 10.33
CA MET A 92 -3.10 -14.13 11.19
C MET A 92 -4.50 -14.33 10.58
N GLN A 93 -4.59 -14.47 9.25
CA GLN A 93 -5.84 -14.79 8.54
C GLN A 93 -6.18 -16.30 8.58
N GLY A 94 -5.23 -17.14 9.01
CA GLY A 94 -5.46 -18.56 9.23
C GLY A 94 -5.21 -19.42 7.98
N GLY A 95 -6.21 -20.24 7.61
CA GLY A 95 -6.14 -21.12 6.44
C GLY A 95 -4.88 -21.99 6.38
N ILE A 96 -4.30 -22.09 5.17
CA ILE A 96 -3.02 -22.78 4.95
C ILE A 96 -1.84 -22.13 5.67
N TYR A 97 -1.83 -20.81 5.87
CA TYR A 97 -0.76 -20.15 6.62
C TYR A 97 -0.73 -20.57 8.11
N MET A 98 -1.85 -20.98 8.70
CA MET A 98 -1.86 -21.53 10.06
C MET A 98 -1.62 -23.04 10.11
N SER A 99 -2.08 -23.81 9.10
CA SER A 99 -1.91 -25.27 9.08
C SER A 99 -0.53 -25.73 8.58
N MET A 100 0.10 -24.95 7.70
CA MET A 100 1.47 -25.18 7.24
C MET A 100 2.47 -24.83 8.36
N PRO A 101 3.34 -25.76 8.78
CA PRO A 101 4.35 -25.48 9.80
C PRO A 101 5.23 -24.27 9.44
N LEU A 102 5.44 -23.36 10.39
CA LEU A 102 6.18 -22.10 10.17
C LEU A 102 7.62 -22.33 9.67
N ASN A 103 8.27 -23.41 10.07
CA ASN A 103 9.56 -23.81 9.52
C ASN A 103 9.48 -24.22 8.04
N SER A 104 8.38 -24.83 7.59
CA SER A 104 8.12 -25.09 6.15
C SER A 104 7.88 -23.79 5.38
N GLN A 105 7.19 -22.82 5.98
CA GLN A 105 7.04 -21.48 5.37
C GLN A 105 8.41 -20.81 5.18
N ALA A 106 9.26 -20.82 6.22
CA ALA A 106 10.63 -20.34 6.12
C ALA A 106 11.47 -21.08 5.07
N MET A 107 11.33 -22.42 4.97
CA MET A 107 11.98 -23.19 3.90
C MET A 107 11.55 -22.70 2.51
N HIS A 108 10.26 -22.52 2.26
CA HIS A 108 9.77 -22.01 0.96
C HIS A 108 10.28 -20.60 0.65
N VAL A 109 10.29 -19.68 1.64
CA VAL A 109 10.93 -18.36 1.50
C VAL A 109 12.38 -18.52 1.04
N THR A 110 13.14 -19.38 1.71
CA THR A 110 14.57 -19.54 1.40
C THR A 110 14.85 -20.25 0.07
N ASP A 111 14.02 -21.22 -0.34
CA ASP A 111 14.10 -21.98 -1.60
C ASP A 111 13.79 -21.11 -2.82
N LEU A 112 12.81 -20.21 -2.72
CA LEU A 112 12.58 -19.12 -3.70
C LEU A 112 13.78 -18.16 -3.84
N GLY A 113 14.80 -18.29 -2.99
CA GLY A 113 15.90 -17.34 -2.87
C GLY A 113 15.51 -16.06 -2.12
N MET A 114 14.30 -15.97 -1.58
CA MET A 114 13.81 -14.82 -0.83
C MET A 114 14.32 -14.83 0.61
N ARG A 115 14.31 -13.68 1.28
CA ARG A 115 14.90 -13.49 2.62
C ARG A 115 14.07 -12.60 3.54
N PHE A 116 12.94 -12.07 3.09
CA PHE A 116 11.96 -11.50 3.99
C PHE A 116 10.53 -11.99 3.73
N PHE A 117 9.71 -11.90 4.76
CA PHE A 117 8.33 -12.36 4.80
C PHE A 117 7.46 -11.21 5.30
N ARG A 118 6.60 -10.66 4.44
CA ARG A 118 5.63 -9.62 4.82
C ARG A 118 4.44 -10.30 5.49
N GLN A 119 4.13 -9.91 6.72
CA GLN A 119 3.07 -10.52 7.52
C GLN A 119 2.12 -9.45 8.06
N ASP A 120 0.84 -9.58 7.74
CA ASP A 120 -0.24 -8.75 8.31
C ASP A 120 -0.43 -8.97 9.81
N VAL A 121 -0.89 -7.92 10.47
CA VAL A 121 -1.20 -7.81 11.90
C VAL A 121 -2.28 -6.74 12.06
N TYR A 122 -3.35 -7.04 12.80
CA TYR A 122 -4.54 -6.17 12.89
C TYR A 122 -4.81 -5.63 14.31
N ILE A 123 -4.53 -6.43 15.33
CA ILE A 123 -4.84 -6.16 16.75
C ILE A 123 -3.64 -6.48 17.65
N PRO A 124 -3.59 -5.98 18.91
CA PRO A 124 -2.51 -6.27 19.87
C PRO A 124 -2.19 -7.75 20.04
N GLU A 125 -3.21 -8.61 20.03
CA GLU A 125 -3.09 -10.07 20.14
C GLU A 125 -2.34 -10.68 18.95
N HIS A 126 -2.48 -10.09 17.75
CA HIS A 126 -1.72 -10.48 16.56
C HIS A 126 -0.27 -9.98 16.63
N ILE A 127 -0.01 -8.83 17.27
CA ILE A 127 1.35 -8.33 17.55
C ILE A 127 2.07 -9.31 18.48
N ASP A 128 1.42 -9.72 19.57
CA ASP A 128 1.95 -10.73 20.50
C ASP A 128 2.21 -12.06 19.79
N LEU A 129 1.26 -12.56 18.99
CA LEU A 129 1.41 -13.79 18.23
C LEU A 129 2.55 -13.72 17.20
N LEU A 130 2.76 -12.56 16.56
CA LEU A 130 3.86 -12.33 15.64
C LEU A 130 5.21 -12.47 16.36
N VAL A 131 5.37 -11.78 17.48
CA VAL A 131 6.64 -11.69 18.22
C VAL A 131 6.96 -12.98 18.97
N ASP A 132 5.98 -13.61 19.61
CA ASP A 132 6.21 -14.75 20.50
C ASP A 132 6.21 -16.10 19.77
N LYS A 133 5.63 -16.17 18.55
CA LYS A 133 5.48 -17.43 17.79
C LYS A 133 5.99 -17.35 16.36
N VAL A 134 5.53 -16.38 15.56
CA VAL A 134 5.82 -16.36 14.11
C VAL A 134 7.29 -16.03 13.84
N MET A 135 7.80 -14.91 14.36
CA MET A 135 9.20 -14.50 14.15
C MET A 135 10.21 -15.55 14.67
N PRO A 136 10.07 -16.13 15.88
CA PRO A 136 11.01 -17.16 16.35
C PRO A 136 10.99 -18.44 15.52
N ALA A 137 9.82 -18.85 15.01
CA ALA A 137 9.67 -20.08 14.23
C ALA A 137 10.07 -19.94 12.75
N LEU A 138 9.99 -18.74 12.17
CA LEU A 138 10.59 -18.43 10.87
C LEU A 138 12.12 -18.40 10.95
N GLY A 139 12.67 -18.00 12.10
CA GLY A 139 14.10 -18.05 12.40
C GLY A 139 14.92 -16.95 11.69
N THR A 140 16.22 -16.90 12.00
CA THR A 140 17.10 -15.78 11.63
C THR A 140 17.42 -15.66 10.13
N ASN A 141 17.07 -16.65 9.31
CA ASN A 141 17.27 -16.62 7.86
C ASN A 141 16.16 -15.88 7.10
N VAL A 142 15.07 -15.50 7.79
CA VAL A 142 13.92 -14.79 7.23
C VAL A 142 13.65 -13.54 8.08
N THR A 143 13.88 -12.37 7.52
CA THR A 143 13.47 -11.10 8.13
C THR A 143 11.95 -10.97 8.04
N VAL A 144 11.26 -10.62 9.13
CA VAL A 144 9.83 -10.31 9.06
C VAL A 144 9.64 -8.82 8.78
N LEU A 145 8.81 -8.49 7.80
CA LEU A 145 8.25 -7.16 7.60
C LEU A 145 6.82 -7.16 8.16
N PRO A 146 6.59 -6.66 9.39
CA PRO A 146 5.23 -6.50 9.89
C PRO A 146 4.49 -5.42 9.12
N MET A 147 3.32 -5.77 8.58
CA MET A 147 2.31 -4.81 8.15
C MET A 147 1.24 -4.72 9.23
N ILE A 148 1.13 -3.56 9.87
CA ILE A 148 0.25 -3.32 11.00
C ILE A 148 -0.92 -2.45 10.54
N SER A 149 -2.07 -3.08 10.30
CA SER A 149 -3.29 -2.39 9.91
C SER A 149 -4.20 -2.23 11.12
N ALA A 150 -3.99 -1.14 11.88
CA ALA A 150 -4.90 -0.72 12.95
C ALA A 150 -6.19 -0.12 12.33
N TYR A 151 -7.05 -1.00 11.84
CA TYR A 151 -8.22 -0.65 11.03
C TYR A 151 -9.25 0.17 11.83
N PRO A 152 -9.55 1.44 11.48
CA PRO A 152 -10.35 2.32 12.33
C PRO A 152 -11.79 1.89 12.58
N TYR A 153 -12.38 1.11 11.68
CA TYR A 153 -13.74 0.60 11.80
C TYR A 153 -13.83 -0.59 12.78
N ASP A 154 -12.69 -1.23 13.08
CA ASP A 154 -12.58 -2.29 14.09
C ASP A 154 -12.20 -1.76 15.48
N ASP A 155 -12.10 -0.43 15.71
CA ASP A 155 -11.80 0.11 17.05
C ASP A 155 -12.91 -0.30 18.03
N PRO A 156 -12.62 -1.20 19.00
CA PRO A 156 -13.64 -1.73 19.90
C PRO A 156 -14.24 -0.66 20.82
N SER A 157 -13.56 0.49 20.98
CA SER A 157 -14.06 1.63 21.76
C SER A 157 -15.14 2.46 21.04
N LEU A 158 -15.33 2.26 19.73
CA LEU A 158 -16.40 2.89 18.97
C LEU A 158 -17.72 2.10 19.00
N HIS A 159 -17.70 0.84 19.42
CA HIS A 159 -18.89 -0.03 19.49
C HIS A 159 -19.72 -0.06 18.18
N GLY A 160 -19.03 -0.04 17.03
CA GLY A 160 -19.65 -0.03 15.70
C GLY A 160 -20.09 1.35 15.19
N ALA A 161 -19.77 2.44 15.89
CA ALA A 161 -19.96 3.79 15.38
C ALA A 161 -18.94 4.15 14.29
N GLN A 162 -19.35 4.98 13.32
CA GLN A 162 -18.47 5.48 12.27
C GLN A 162 -17.23 6.17 12.89
N PRO A 163 -16.00 5.78 12.52
CA PRO A 163 -14.80 6.48 12.96
C PRO A 163 -14.72 7.90 12.38
N THR A 164 -13.97 8.74 13.08
CA THR A 164 -13.58 10.09 12.66
C THR A 164 -12.07 10.13 12.47
N GLU A 165 -11.52 11.16 11.81
CA GLU A 165 -10.06 11.36 11.76
C GLU A 165 -9.42 11.30 13.17
N GLN A 166 -10.09 11.89 14.17
CA GLN A 166 -9.56 11.96 15.54
C GLN A 166 -9.62 10.60 16.27
N SER A 167 -10.68 9.81 16.10
CA SER A 167 -10.74 8.47 16.72
C SER A 167 -9.83 7.48 16.00
N ALA A 168 -9.78 7.51 14.66
CA ALA A 168 -8.84 6.72 13.86
C ALA A 168 -7.38 7.00 14.26
N TYR A 169 -7.01 8.28 14.39
CA TYR A 169 -5.71 8.69 14.91
C TYR A 169 -5.45 8.13 16.31
N ALA A 170 -6.40 8.29 17.24
CA ALA A 170 -6.24 7.83 18.61
C ALA A 170 -6.14 6.30 18.72
N TYR A 171 -6.83 5.54 17.88
CA TYR A 171 -6.75 4.08 17.82
C TYR A 171 -5.38 3.63 17.30
N ALA A 172 -5.03 4.07 16.10
CA ALA A 172 -3.78 3.70 15.43
C ALA A 172 -2.55 4.11 16.25
N TYR A 173 -2.59 5.27 16.91
CA TYR A 173 -1.55 5.68 17.86
C TYR A 173 -1.35 4.68 19.00
N ARG A 174 -2.44 4.19 19.63
CA ARG A 174 -2.34 3.20 20.73
C ARG A 174 -1.76 1.88 20.23
N VAL A 175 -2.24 1.38 19.09
CA VAL A 175 -1.79 0.10 18.51
C VAL A 175 -0.32 0.18 18.08
N ALA A 176 0.09 1.25 17.40
CA ALA A 176 1.48 1.42 16.96
C ALA A 176 2.45 1.70 18.13
N ALA A 177 2.03 2.42 19.17
CA ALA A 177 2.83 2.60 20.39
C ALA A 177 2.97 1.30 21.20
N TYR A 178 2.00 0.40 21.12
CA TYR A 178 2.12 -0.96 21.67
C TYR A 178 3.08 -1.79 20.82
N ALA A 179 2.88 -1.81 19.50
CA ALA A 179 3.74 -2.51 18.54
C ALA A 179 5.22 -2.14 18.69
N ALA A 180 5.54 -0.85 18.77
CA ALA A 180 6.90 -0.34 18.91
C ALA A 180 7.62 -0.82 20.18
N ARG A 181 6.87 -1.20 21.23
CA ARG A 181 7.45 -1.77 22.46
C ARG A 181 7.70 -3.27 22.34
N ARG A 182 6.86 -3.99 21.60
CA ARG A 182 6.99 -5.45 21.41
C ARG A 182 7.97 -5.82 20.29
N LEU A 183 8.12 -4.95 19.30
CA LEU A 183 8.99 -5.11 18.14
C LEU A 183 10.26 -4.24 18.25
N ASP A 184 10.82 -4.03 19.46
CA ASP A 184 12.06 -3.25 19.61
C ASP A 184 13.20 -3.85 18.76
N GLY A 185 13.90 -3.01 18.03
CA GLY A 185 14.94 -3.41 17.07
C GLY A 185 14.44 -3.92 15.72
N ILE A 186 13.14 -3.97 15.42
CA ILE A 186 12.65 -4.29 14.07
C ILE A 186 13.15 -3.22 13.07
N PRO A 187 13.66 -3.62 11.88
CA PRO A 187 14.26 -2.65 10.96
C PRO A 187 13.25 -1.79 10.20
N VAL A 188 12.12 -2.40 9.79
CA VAL A 188 11.11 -1.76 8.94
C VAL A 188 9.73 -2.21 9.41
N VAL A 189 8.77 -1.29 9.39
CA VAL A 189 7.34 -1.54 9.65
C VAL A 189 6.52 -0.85 8.57
N GLU A 190 5.47 -1.53 8.14
CA GLU A 190 4.45 -1.00 7.24
C GLU A 190 3.15 -0.77 8.03
N PHE A 191 2.40 0.28 7.67
CA PHE A 191 1.14 0.62 8.33
C PHE A 191 -0.01 0.73 7.34
N GLY A 192 -1.05 -0.06 7.56
CA GLY A 192 -2.23 -0.15 6.71
C GLY A 192 -2.00 -0.86 5.38
N ASN A 193 -3.10 -1.23 4.74
CA ASN A 193 -3.13 -1.95 3.48
C ASN A 193 -4.28 -1.42 2.62
N GLU A 194 -3.96 -0.79 1.48
CA GLU A 194 -4.94 -0.44 0.43
C GLU A 194 -6.19 0.34 0.90
N PHE A 195 -6.00 1.23 1.87
CA PHE A 195 -7.04 2.11 2.43
C PHE A 195 -7.66 3.06 1.39
N ASP A 196 -7.00 3.28 0.26
CA ASP A 196 -7.50 4.05 -0.88
C ASP A 196 -8.58 3.31 -1.68
N THR A 197 -8.63 1.98 -1.61
CA THR A 197 -9.64 1.12 -2.27
C THR A 197 -10.51 0.33 -1.29
N ASP A 198 -10.49 0.68 0.00
CA ASP A 198 -11.35 0.10 1.02
C ASP A 198 -12.85 0.22 0.68
N TRP A 199 -13.64 -0.78 1.05
CA TRP A 199 -15.07 -0.88 0.69
C TRP A 199 -15.95 0.19 1.32
N HIS A 200 -15.51 0.89 2.37
CA HIS A 200 -16.20 2.06 2.90
C HIS A 200 -16.10 3.29 1.98
N ASN A 201 -15.12 3.32 1.06
CA ASN A 201 -14.89 4.45 0.16
C ASN A 201 -15.91 4.47 -0.98
N ALA A 202 -16.31 5.67 -1.41
CA ALA A 202 -16.80 5.85 -2.77
C ALA A 202 -15.74 5.38 -3.79
N PRO A 203 -16.13 4.72 -4.90
CA PRO A 203 -15.20 4.23 -5.91
C PRO A 203 -14.26 5.32 -6.45
N VAL A 204 -12.97 5.00 -6.55
CA VAL A 204 -11.94 5.89 -7.11
C VAL A 204 -12.33 6.32 -8.53
N LYS A 205 -12.26 7.63 -8.80
CA LYS A 205 -12.63 8.21 -10.09
C LYS A 205 -11.44 8.13 -11.06
N GLY A 206 -11.72 7.88 -12.34
CA GLY A 206 -10.70 7.85 -13.39
C GLY A 206 -9.62 6.79 -13.12
N ASP A 207 -8.38 7.24 -12.97
CA ASP A 207 -7.20 6.41 -12.69
C ASP A 207 -6.56 6.69 -11.32
N GLY A 208 -7.22 7.47 -10.43
CA GLY A 208 -6.68 7.80 -9.10
C GLY A 208 -5.49 8.79 -9.11
N LEU A 209 -5.27 9.50 -10.23
CA LEU A 209 -4.12 10.38 -10.44
C LEU A 209 -4.16 11.66 -9.58
N ASN A 210 -5.33 12.09 -9.11
CA ASN A 210 -5.53 13.39 -8.44
C ASN A 210 -6.17 13.21 -7.05
N PRO A 211 -5.89 14.09 -6.07
CA PRO A 211 -6.59 14.09 -4.77
C PRO A 211 -8.12 14.05 -4.87
N SER A 212 -8.70 14.75 -5.85
CA SER A 212 -10.15 14.83 -6.10
C SER A 212 -10.79 13.53 -6.61
N ASP A 213 -9.97 12.54 -6.98
CA ASP A 213 -10.44 11.25 -7.47
C ASP A 213 -10.90 10.33 -6.31
N PHE A 214 -10.54 10.66 -5.07
CA PHE A 214 -10.84 9.90 -3.86
C PHE A 214 -12.05 10.45 -3.08
N ASP A 215 -12.54 9.67 -2.11
CA ASP A 215 -13.69 10.01 -1.28
C ASP A 215 -13.31 11.03 -0.19
N ASN A 216 -13.97 12.18 -0.19
CA ASN A 216 -13.73 13.24 0.77
C ASN A 216 -14.16 12.92 2.21
N THR A 217 -15.05 11.93 2.38
CA THR A 217 -15.69 11.58 3.65
C THR A 217 -14.87 10.56 4.44
N THR A 218 -14.30 9.56 3.77
CA THR A 218 -13.45 8.53 4.40
C THR A 218 -11.97 8.89 4.38
N PHE A 219 -11.48 9.66 3.40
CA PHE A 219 -10.05 10.06 3.34
C PHE A 219 -9.49 10.64 4.66
N PRO A 220 -10.20 11.51 5.42
CA PRO A 220 -9.72 11.99 6.71
C PRO A 220 -9.57 10.89 7.77
N ILE A 221 -10.37 9.82 7.71
CA ILE A 221 -10.31 8.67 8.62
C ILE A 221 -8.99 7.90 8.36
N TRP A 222 -8.71 7.58 7.09
CA TRP A 222 -7.47 6.91 6.69
C TRP A 222 -6.22 7.76 6.99
N ARG A 223 -6.29 9.07 6.70
CA ARG A 223 -5.25 10.04 7.09
C ARG A 223 -5.01 10.06 8.60
N GLY A 224 -6.08 10.01 9.39
CA GLY A 224 -6.04 9.90 10.84
C GLY A 224 -5.29 8.65 11.28
N ALA A 225 -5.68 7.48 10.75
CA ALA A 225 -5.05 6.20 11.04
C ALA A 225 -3.56 6.19 10.72
N LEU A 226 -3.17 6.57 9.51
CA LEU A 226 -1.77 6.54 9.06
C LEU A 226 -0.88 7.52 9.84
N ARG A 227 -1.38 8.72 10.13
CA ARG A 227 -0.69 9.68 11.01
C ARG A 227 -0.58 9.15 12.44
N GLY A 228 -1.66 8.55 12.96
CA GLY A 228 -1.70 7.93 14.28
C GLY A 228 -0.64 6.83 14.42
N SER A 229 -0.52 5.95 13.42
CA SER A 229 0.50 4.91 13.40
C SER A 229 1.93 5.46 13.44
N LEU A 230 2.24 6.47 12.61
CA LEU A 230 3.55 7.12 12.60
C LEU A 230 3.89 7.76 13.95
N ASP A 231 2.98 8.58 14.50
CA ASP A 231 3.18 9.30 15.75
C ASP A 231 3.23 8.33 16.96
N GLY A 232 2.39 7.30 16.95
CA GLY A 232 2.35 6.24 17.96
C GLY A 232 3.66 5.47 18.04
N TRP A 233 4.19 5.04 16.90
CA TRP A 233 5.49 4.37 16.86
C TRP A 233 6.63 5.30 17.32
N ARG A 234 6.65 6.54 16.83
CA ARG A 234 7.68 7.54 17.17
C ARG A 234 7.61 8.03 18.63
N SER A 235 6.49 7.83 19.32
CA SER A 235 6.40 8.05 20.78
C SER A 235 7.27 7.07 21.60
N VAL A 236 7.69 5.95 21.00
CA VAL A 236 8.55 4.92 21.61
C VAL A 236 9.93 4.92 20.93
N ASP A 237 9.97 4.74 19.61
CA ASP A 237 11.21 4.82 18.82
C ASP A 237 11.60 6.28 18.52
N THR A 238 11.95 6.99 19.60
CA THR A 238 12.42 8.38 19.57
C THR A 238 13.78 8.56 18.89
N GLN A 239 14.55 7.47 18.72
CA GLN A 239 15.85 7.45 18.04
C GLN A 239 15.74 7.16 16.54
N ARG A 240 14.52 6.88 16.02
CA ARG A 240 14.24 6.52 14.63
C ARG A 240 15.06 5.32 14.12
N LYS A 241 15.20 4.28 14.95
CA LYS A 241 15.87 3.03 14.60
C LYS A 241 15.12 2.24 13.53
N THR A 242 13.79 2.23 13.61
CA THR A 242 12.89 1.54 12.68
C THR A 242 12.43 2.50 11.60
N ILE A 243 12.39 2.05 10.36
CA ILE A 243 11.83 2.78 9.21
C ILE A 243 10.33 2.52 9.12
N LEU A 244 9.54 3.58 8.91
CA LEU A 244 8.09 3.48 8.84
C LEU A 244 7.57 3.80 7.43
N MET A 245 6.80 2.88 6.87
CA MET A 245 5.97 3.09 5.68
C MET A 245 4.52 3.25 6.13
N ALA A 246 3.82 4.28 5.65
CA ALA A 246 2.48 4.61 6.15
C ALA A 246 1.67 5.37 5.10
N ASN A 247 1.54 4.80 3.91
CA ASN A 247 0.69 5.37 2.86
C ASN A 247 -0.41 4.42 2.34
N ALA A 248 -0.42 3.14 2.75
CA ALA A 248 -1.51 2.18 2.56
C ALA A 248 -2.31 2.34 1.26
N SER A 249 -1.63 2.34 0.12
CA SER A 249 -2.26 2.47 -1.19
C SER A 249 -2.10 1.16 -1.97
N THR A 250 -3.13 0.76 -2.70
CA THR A 250 -3.06 -0.31 -3.73
C THR A 250 -2.11 0.05 -4.88
N GLY A 251 -1.55 1.25 -4.86
CA GLY A 251 -0.53 1.68 -5.78
C GLY A 251 -1.11 1.88 -7.17
N TRP A 252 -0.72 1.04 -8.13
CA TRP A 252 -1.04 1.23 -9.55
C TRP A 252 -0.76 2.67 -10.00
N LEU A 253 -1.81 3.47 -10.28
CA LEU A 253 -1.76 4.90 -10.65
C LEU A 253 -2.40 5.83 -9.60
N ASN A 254 -2.71 5.33 -8.40
CA ASN A 254 -3.40 6.06 -7.32
C ASN A 254 -2.53 7.14 -6.62
N PHE A 255 -1.69 7.85 -7.38
CA PHE A 255 -0.80 8.90 -6.89
C PHE A 255 -1.55 9.99 -6.12
N GLY A 256 -2.80 10.28 -6.49
CA GLY A 256 -3.63 11.31 -5.88
C GLY A 256 -3.87 11.10 -4.38
N PHE A 257 -3.93 9.85 -3.91
CA PHE A 257 -4.10 9.54 -2.50
C PHE A 257 -2.85 9.89 -1.69
N LEU A 258 -1.66 9.50 -2.18
CA LEU A 258 -0.39 9.83 -1.57
C LEU A 258 -0.07 11.34 -1.69
N ASP A 259 -0.39 11.96 -2.84
CA ASP A 259 -0.25 13.40 -3.07
C ASP A 259 -1.12 14.17 -2.06
N ALA A 260 -2.35 13.74 -1.79
CA ALA A 260 -3.23 14.32 -0.77
C ALA A 260 -2.65 14.19 0.65
N LEU A 261 -2.23 12.97 1.03
CA LEU A 261 -1.67 12.66 2.36
C LEU A 261 -0.35 13.41 2.65
N MET A 262 0.52 13.56 1.65
CA MET A 262 1.81 14.24 1.78
C MET A 262 1.69 15.77 1.67
N SER A 263 0.73 16.28 0.89
CA SER A 263 0.53 17.73 0.74
C SER A 263 -0.33 18.34 1.86
N GLY A 264 -1.18 17.57 2.53
CA GLY A 264 -2.20 18.12 3.43
C GLY A 264 -3.38 18.74 2.67
N THR A 265 -3.64 18.22 1.46
CA THR A 265 -4.80 18.55 0.63
C THR A 265 -5.87 17.49 0.87
N GLN A 266 -7.12 17.91 1.01
CA GLN A 266 -8.29 17.02 1.12
C GLN A 266 -8.95 16.88 -0.27
N PRO A 267 -9.66 15.77 -0.61
CA PRO A 267 -10.24 15.57 -1.96
C PRO A 267 -11.19 16.68 -2.47
N ASP A 268 -11.79 17.48 -1.59
CA ASP A 268 -12.54 18.70 -1.94
C ASP A 268 -11.68 19.91 -2.36
N GLY A 269 -10.36 19.79 -2.32
CA GLY A 269 -9.39 20.83 -2.66
C GLY A 269 -9.03 21.76 -1.49
N SER A 270 -9.61 21.59 -0.30
CA SER A 270 -9.19 22.33 0.88
C SER A 270 -7.78 21.92 1.34
N THR A 271 -7.02 22.87 1.90
CA THR A 271 -5.61 22.70 2.25
C THR A 271 -5.31 23.17 3.67
N GLY A 272 -4.11 22.88 4.16
CA GLY A 272 -3.70 23.20 5.55
C GLY A 272 -4.03 22.10 6.55
N HIS A 273 -4.45 20.94 6.06
CA HIS A 273 -4.72 19.76 6.88
C HIS A 273 -3.44 19.11 7.40
N PRO A 274 -3.53 18.24 8.44
CA PRO A 274 -2.43 17.38 8.84
C PRO A 274 -1.88 16.54 7.68
N LYS A 275 -0.61 16.14 7.80
CA LYS A 275 0.14 15.40 6.78
C LYS A 275 0.69 14.11 7.39
N ILE A 276 0.98 13.11 6.57
CA ILE A 276 1.88 12.03 6.95
C ILE A 276 3.34 12.45 6.69
N SER A 277 4.30 11.73 7.27
CA SER A 277 5.73 11.91 6.99
C SER A 277 6.47 10.58 7.18
N PRO A 278 6.17 9.57 6.34
CA PRO A 278 6.82 8.26 6.38
C PRO A 278 8.29 8.37 5.97
N ASP A 279 9.09 7.40 6.38
CA ASP A 279 10.52 7.31 6.04
C ASP A 279 10.75 6.62 4.68
N ALA A 280 9.77 5.84 4.20
CA ALA A 280 9.77 5.16 2.91
C ALA A 280 8.33 5.00 2.36
N ILE A 281 8.21 4.72 1.06
CA ILE A 281 6.93 4.52 0.37
C ILE A 281 6.66 3.03 0.19
N GLN A 282 5.46 2.59 0.56
CA GLN A 282 4.91 1.30 0.13
C GLN A 282 4.11 1.50 -1.18
N TRP A 283 4.14 0.53 -2.08
CA TRP A 283 3.34 0.54 -3.32
C TRP A 283 3.03 -0.88 -3.74
N HIS A 284 1.85 -1.15 -4.31
CA HIS A 284 1.51 -2.46 -4.84
C HIS A 284 1.50 -2.44 -6.38
N TRP A 285 1.84 -3.57 -7.00
CA TRP A 285 1.84 -3.72 -8.45
C TRP A 285 1.49 -5.14 -8.92
N TYR A 286 0.44 -5.27 -9.73
CA TYR A 286 -0.05 -6.55 -10.22
C TYR A 286 0.01 -6.63 -11.75
N SER A 287 0.04 -7.84 -12.30
CA SER A 287 0.15 -8.08 -13.75
C SER A 287 -0.95 -7.42 -14.60
N ASN A 288 -2.12 -7.18 -14.03
CA ASN A 288 -3.22 -6.43 -14.65
C ASN A 288 -2.92 -4.93 -14.84
N GLY A 289 -2.02 -4.34 -14.05
CA GLY A 289 -1.46 -3.01 -14.27
C GLY A 289 -0.45 -2.95 -15.43
N GLY A 290 0.07 -4.12 -15.84
CA GLY A 290 1.06 -4.26 -16.91
C GLY A 290 2.48 -3.97 -16.44
N ASP A 291 3.14 -3.06 -17.16
CA ASP A 291 4.52 -2.63 -16.93
C ASP A 291 4.56 -1.36 -16.06
N PHE A 292 5.22 -1.39 -14.91
CA PHE A 292 5.29 -0.22 -14.01
C PHE A 292 6.18 0.91 -14.55
N GLU A 293 7.05 0.66 -15.54
CA GLU A 293 7.79 1.69 -16.25
C GLU A 293 6.99 2.32 -17.40
N HIS A 294 5.94 1.63 -17.85
CA HIS A 294 5.10 2.01 -19.00
C HIS A 294 3.61 1.80 -18.70
N ALA A 295 3.14 2.28 -17.54
CA ALA A 295 1.78 2.07 -17.05
C ALA A 295 0.79 2.94 -17.83
N TYR A 296 -0.24 2.32 -18.44
CA TYR A 296 -1.23 3.03 -19.25
C TYR A 296 -2.44 3.46 -18.41
N ALA A 297 -2.72 4.76 -18.38
CA ALA A 297 -3.94 5.30 -17.77
C ALA A 297 -5.13 5.15 -18.73
N LYS A 298 -6.32 4.83 -18.20
CA LYS A 298 -7.59 4.73 -18.94
C LYS A 298 -8.04 6.10 -19.47
N THR A 299 -7.73 7.17 -18.73
CA THR A 299 -7.93 8.57 -19.15
C THR A 299 -6.88 9.07 -20.15
N GLY A 300 -5.85 8.24 -20.44
CA GLY A 300 -4.77 8.54 -21.36
C GLY A 300 -3.48 8.98 -20.68
N GLY A 301 -2.35 8.68 -21.31
CA GLY A 301 -1.01 8.90 -20.77
C GLY A 301 -0.30 7.59 -20.42
N ILE A 302 1.03 7.67 -20.33
CA ILE A 302 1.92 6.58 -19.97
C ILE A 302 2.77 7.07 -18.80
N TYR A 303 2.82 6.29 -17.73
CA TYR A 303 3.50 6.64 -16.49
C TYR A 303 4.61 5.63 -16.19
N ASN A 304 5.80 6.14 -15.92
CA ASN A 304 6.78 5.38 -15.17
C ASN A 304 6.51 5.64 -13.67
N VAL A 305 5.97 4.64 -13.00
CA VAL A 305 5.48 4.72 -11.61
C VAL A 305 6.63 5.07 -10.67
N LEU A 306 7.76 4.37 -10.80
CA LEU A 306 8.91 4.55 -9.93
C LEU A 306 9.61 5.90 -10.15
N ASP A 307 9.68 6.37 -11.40
CA ASP A 307 10.15 7.72 -11.74
C ASP A 307 9.25 8.81 -11.15
N ARG A 308 7.91 8.66 -11.22
CA ARG A 308 6.95 9.58 -10.59
C ARG A 308 7.15 9.61 -9.08
N LEU A 309 7.21 8.47 -8.41
CA LEU A 309 7.43 8.39 -6.95
C LEU A 309 8.77 9.03 -6.55
N LYS A 310 9.86 8.71 -7.25
CA LYS A 310 11.19 9.29 -6.98
C LYS A 310 11.24 10.79 -7.22
N LYS A 311 10.65 11.30 -8.31
CA LYS A 311 10.65 12.75 -8.61
C LYS A 311 9.79 13.56 -7.65
N THR A 312 8.67 13.02 -7.19
CA THR A 312 7.73 13.75 -6.32
C THR A 312 8.16 13.74 -4.86
N TYR A 313 8.61 12.60 -4.34
CA TYR A 313 8.89 12.43 -2.91
C TYR A 313 10.37 12.18 -2.59
N ASN A 314 11.12 11.58 -3.53
CA ASN A 314 12.51 11.16 -3.37
C ASN A 314 12.79 10.36 -2.08
N LEU A 315 11.81 9.55 -1.66
CA LEU A 315 11.95 8.58 -0.58
C LEU A 315 12.40 7.21 -1.14
N PRO A 316 12.93 6.32 -0.29
CA PRO A 316 13.09 4.90 -0.61
C PRO A 316 11.74 4.25 -0.91
N ILE A 317 11.69 3.31 -1.85
CA ILE A 317 10.45 2.65 -2.29
C ILE A 317 10.54 1.14 -2.00
N VAL A 318 9.50 0.57 -1.40
CA VAL A 318 9.28 -0.89 -1.32
C VAL A 318 8.03 -1.22 -2.11
N PHE A 319 8.11 -2.18 -3.02
CA PHE A 319 6.90 -2.79 -3.58
C PHE A 319 6.41 -3.88 -2.62
N THR A 320 5.59 -3.47 -1.65
CA THR A 320 5.11 -4.35 -0.55
C THR A 320 4.17 -5.43 -1.04
N GLU A 321 3.66 -5.34 -2.27
CA GLU A 321 3.04 -6.43 -3.01
C GLU A 321 3.42 -6.35 -4.50
N VAL A 322 3.93 -7.46 -5.05
CA VAL A 322 4.06 -7.68 -6.49
C VAL A 322 3.46 -9.04 -6.83
N GLY A 323 2.41 -9.08 -7.65
CA GLY A 323 1.68 -10.32 -7.91
C GLY A 323 1.26 -10.53 -9.36
N VAL A 324 0.69 -11.71 -9.59
CA VAL A 324 0.07 -12.11 -10.85
C VAL A 324 -1.42 -12.35 -10.59
N ASP A 325 -2.25 -11.73 -11.40
CA ASP A 325 -3.70 -11.91 -11.42
C ASP A 325 -4.08 -13.41 -11.47
N PRO A 326 -5.04 -13.89 -10.66
CA PRO A 326 -5.43 -15.30 -10.62
C PRO A 326 -5.99 -15.81 -11.97
N ASP A 327 -6.53 -14.93 -12.81
CA ASP A 327 -7.07 -15.29 -14.13
C ASP A 327 -5.97 -15.45 -15.20
N ASN A 328 -4.70 -15.12 -14.90
CA ASN A 328 -3.59 -15.35 -15.83
C ASN A 328 -3.26 -16.84 -15.98
N THR A 329 -3.08 -17.29 -17.23
CA THR A 329 -2.53 -18.62 -17.52
C THR A 329 -1.09 -18.75 -17.03
N ASP A 330 -0.59 -19.98 -16.87
CA ASP A 330 0.81 -20.21 -16.47
C ASP A 330 1.81 -19.56 -17.45
N GLU A 331 1.52 -19.52 -18.75
CA GLU A 331 2.36 -18.83 -19.75
C GLU A 331 2.40 -17.32 -19.52
N GLN A 332 1.25 -16.71 -19.22
CA GLN A 332 1.14 -15.27 -18.94
C GLN A 332 1.84 -14.91 -17.62
N ALA A 333 1.60 -15.72 -16.57
CA ALA A 333 2.28 -15.60 -15.28
C ALA A 333 3.80 -15.69 -15.44
N ASN A 334 4.28 -16.67 -16.21
CA ASN A 334 5.70 -16.88 -16.46
C ASN A 334 6.32 -15.72 -17.27
N ALA A 335 5.64 -15.22 -18.30
CA ALA A 335 6.11 -14.08 -19.09
C ALA A 335 6.22 -12.80 -18.23
N TYR A 336 5.24 -12.56 -17.34
CA TYR A 336 5.31 -11.47 -16.38
C TYR A 336 6.48 -11.63 -15.41
N ILE A 337 6.63 -12.79 -14.76
CA ILE A 337 7.75 -13.07 -13.84
C ILE A 337 9.11 -12.84 -14.50
N GLN A 338 9.32 -13.38 -15.71
CA GLN A 338 10.57 -13.27 -16.45
C GLN A 338 10.93 -11.82 -16.82
N LYS A 339 9.94 -10.96 -17.03
CA LYS A 339 10.12 -9.53 -17.32
C LYS A 339 10.30 -8.72 -16.04
N THR A 340 9.34 -8.80 -15.13
CA THR A 340 9.19 -7.91 -13.98
C THR A 340 10.30 -8.11 -12.93
N ILE A 341 10.77 -9.34 -12.70
CA ILE A 341 11.81 -9.57 -11.68
C ILE A 341 13.16 -8.90 -12.05
N PRO A 342 13.70 -9.05 -13.27
CA PRO A 342 14.85 -8.26 -13.72
C PRO A 342 14.63 -6.74 -13.65
N GLU A 343 13.47 -6.24 -14.03
CA GLU A 343 13.14 -4.80 -14.00
C GLU A 343 13.16 -4.24 -12.57
N LEU A 344 12.60 -4.96 -11.60
CA LEU A 344 12.67 -4.60 -10.18
C LEU A 344 14.13 -4.56 -9.69
N VAL A 345 14.99 -5.48 -10.11
CA VAL A 345 16.41 -5.46 -9.67
C VAL A 345 17.18 -4.31 -10.33
N ALA A 346 16.90 -3.98 -11.60
CA ALA A 346 17.46 -2.80 -12.27
C ALA A 346 16.99 -1.48 -11.61
N ALA A 347 15.72 -1.42 -11.19
CA ALA A 347 15.12 -0.27 -10.51
C ALA A 347 15.82 0.14 -9.19
N LYS A 348 16.66 -0.72 -8.60
CA LYS A 348 17.40 -0.44 -7.36
C LYS A 348 18.27 0.81 -7.46
N SER A 349 19.14 0.85 -8.47
CA SER A 349 20.05 1.99 -8.70
C SER A 349 19.34 3.17 -9.36
N GLN A 350 18.29 2.90 -10.14
CA GLN A 350 17.59 3.91 -10.93
C GLN A 350 16.58 4.72 -10.10
N TYR A 351 15.76 4.08 -9.27
CA TYR A 351 14.62 4.71 -8.60
C TYR A 351 14.61 4.66 -7.06
N ASN A 352 15.68 4.17 -6.43
CA ASN A 352 15.73 3.94 -4.98
C ASN A 352 14.74 2.84 -4.52
N LEU A 353 14.42 1.87 -5.38
CA LEU A 353 13.68 0.68 -5.00
C LEU A 353 14.58 -0.20 -4.11
N ILE A 354 14.18 -0.42 -2.86
CA ILE A 354 14.98 -1.09 -1.83
C ILE A 354 14.53 -2.53 -1.54
N GLY A 355 13.33 -2.92 -2.00
CA GLY A 355 12.86 -4.30 -1.95
C GLY A 355 11.49 -4.49 -2.60
N PHE A 356 11.11 -5.74 -2.78
CA PHE A 356 9.73 -6.12 -3.11
C PHE A 356 9.32 -7.40 -2.40
N ALA A 357 8.03 -7.56 -2.12
CA ALA A 357 7.43 -8.79 -1.63
C ALA A 357 6.48 -9.37 -2.67
N TRP A 358 6.65 -10.64 -3.03
CA TRP A 358 5.75 -11.31 -3.95
C TRP A 358 4.41 -11.66 -3.30
N TYR A 359 3.30 -11.23 -3.90
CA TYR A 359 1.95 -11.63 -3.50
C TYR A 359 1.51 -12.88 -4.29
N GLU A 360 1.34 -14.04 -3.67
CA GLU A 360 1.59 -14.41 -2.26
C GLU A 360 2.18 -15.83 -2.18
N MET A 361 2.57 -16.30 -0.98
CA MET A 361 3.20 -17.63 -0.85
C MET A 361 2.23 -18.78 -1.16
N TYR A 362 1.06 -18.79 -0.53
CA TYR A 362 0.06 -19.85 -0.65
C TYR A 362 -1.27 -19.29 -1.14
N ASP A 363 -2.13 -20.12 -1.74
CA ASP A 363 -3.51 -19.74 -2.01
C ASP A 363 -4.27 -19.55 -0.70
N ASN A 364 -4.46 -18.29 -0.32
CA ASN A 364 -5.23 -17.91 0.84
C ASN A 364 -6.73 -18.13 0.56
N PRO A 365 -7.43 -18.98 1.32
CA PRO A 365 -8.86 -19.26 1.10
C PRO A 365 -9.78 -18.05 1.36
N ASN A 366 -9.29 -17.02 2.05
CA ASN A 366 -10.03 -15.77 2.30
C ASN A 366 -9.77 -14.71 1.21
N SER A 367 -8.80 -14.94 0.31
CA SER A 367 -8.49 -14.01 -0.77
C SER A 367 -9.48 -14.14 -1.94
N ARG A 368 -9.51 -13.12 -2.80
CA ARG A 368 -10.45 -13.04 -3.94
C ARG A 368 -10.11 -13.98 -5.11
N GLY A 369 -9.06 -14.79 -5.00
CA GLY A 369 -8.67 -15.79 -6.01
C GLY A 369 -7.34 -16.49 -5.70
N PRO A 370 -6.96 -17.55 -6.43
CA PRO A 370 -5.74 -18.32 -6.18
C PRO A 370 -4.46 -17.61 -6.67
N PHE A 371 -4.09 -16.49 -6.04
CA PHE A 371 -2.89 -15.70 -6.34
C PHE A 371 -1.58 -16.45 -6.06
N GLY A 372 -1.60 -17.36 -5.07
CA GLY A 372 -0.43 -17.92 -4.43
C GLY A 372 0.50 -18.72 -5.35
N LEU A 373 1.77 -18.84 -4.95
CA LEU A 373 2.75 -19.69 -5.62
C LEU A 373 2.51 -21.19 -5.36
N ILE A 374 1.86 -21.51 -4.24
CA ILE A 374 1.57 -22.85 -3.75
C ILE A 374 0.06 -22.94 -3.48
N THR A 375 -0.60 -24.04 -3.83
CA THR A 375 -2.03 -24.24 -3.58
C THR A 375 -2.37 -24.45 -2.11
N GLY A 376 -3.65 -24.33 -1.75
CA GLY A 376 -4.16 -24.52 -0.38
C GLY A 376 -3.98 -25.93 0.21
N ASP A 377 -3.51 -26.90 -0.58
CA ASP A 377 -3.11 -28.25 -0.14
C ASP A 377 -1.58 -28.43 -0.03
N GLY A 378 -0.79 -27.40 -0.36
CA GLY A 378 0.67 -27.42 -0.32
C GLY A 378 1.36 -27.76 -1.65
N THR A 379 0.65 -27.94 -2.76
CA THR A 379 1.25 -28.24 -4.08
C THR A 379 1.84 -26.99 -4.75
N THR A 380 3.10 -27.06 -5.20
CA THR A 380 3.75 -25.94 -5.91
C THR A 380 3.20 -25.76 -7.33
N LYS A 381 2.81 -24.53 -7.71
CA LYS A 381 2.39 -24.19 -9.08
C LYS A 381 3.59 -23.93 -10.01
N GLN A 382 3.38 -23.86 -11.33
CA GLN A 382 4.45 -23.51 -12.28
C GLN A 382 5.08 -22.14 -11.98
N ARG A 383 4.26 -21.15 -11.59
CA ARG A 383 4.73 -19.83 -11.17
C ARG A 383 5.74 -19.86 -10.00
N TYR A 384 5.68 -20.85 -9.09
CA TYR A 384 6.71 -21.05 -8.05
C TYR A 384 8.08 -21.38 -8.67
N LEU A 385 8.10 -22.34 -9.60
CA LEU A 385 9.32 -22.79 -10.25
C LEU A 385 9.94 -21.67 -11.11
N MET A 386 9.11 -20.89 -11.80
CA MET A 386 9.55 -19.76 -12.60
C MET A 386 10.07 -18.60 -11.76
N LEU A 387 9.40 -18.27 -10.65
CA LEU A 387 9.86 -17.22 -9.74
C LEU A 387 11.21 -17.62 -9.11
N ARG A 388 11.35 -18.86 -8.66
CA ARG A 388 12.61 -19.39 -8.10
C ARG A 388 13.77 -19.29 -9.08
N SER A 389 13.59 -19.75 -10.32
CA SER A 389 14.66 -19.72 -11.33
C SER A 389 15.02 -18.28 -11.73
N THR A 390 14.02 -17.40 -11.86
CA THR A 390 14.22 -15.99 -12.24
C THR A 390 14.90 -15.20 -11.13
N VAL A 391 14.52 -15.40 -9.86
CA VAL A 391 15.21 -14.80 -8.70
C VAL A 391 16.65 -15.33 -8.58
N ALA A 392 16.88 -16.62 -8.81
CA ALA A 392 18.22 -17.20 -8.81
C ALA A 392 19.13 -16.60 -9.91
N ALA A 393 18.59 -16.40 -11.12
CA ALA A 393 19.31 -15.77 -12.23
C ALA A 393 19.57 -14.27 -11.96
N ALA A 394 18.57 -13.53 -11.48
CA ALA A 394 18.70 -12.10 -11.18
C ALA A 394 19.73 -11.81 -10.07
N LYS A 395 20.00 -12.77 -9.19
CA LYS A 395 21.08 -12.69 -8.19
C LYS A 395 22.49 -12.95 -8.72
N GLN A 396 22.64 -13.47 -9.94
CA GLN A 396 23.94 -13.74 -10.57
C GLN A 396 24.36 -12.63 -11.54
N GLY A 397 23.44 -11.76 -11.93
CA GLY A 397 23.69 -10.60 -12.81
C GLY A 397 24.19 -9.34 -12.11
N HIS A 398 24.45 -9.41 -10.79
CA HIS A 398 24.90 -8.32 -9.92
C HIS A 398 25.94 -8.82 -8.90
#